data_AF-B4HL28-F1
#
_entry.id   AF-B4HL28-F1
#
_cell.length_a   1.000
_cell.length_b   1.000
_cell.length_c   1.000
_cell.angle_alpha   90.00
_cell.angle_beta   90.00
_cell.angle_gamma   90.00
#
_symmetry.space_group_name_H-M   'P 1'
#
loop_
_entity.id
_entity.type
_entity.pdbx_description
1 polymer ?
#
loop_
_entity_poly.entity_id
_entity_poly.type
_entity_poly.pdbx_seq_one_letter_code
_entity_poly.pdbx_strand_id
1 'polypeptide(L)'
;MPADQIQYSEKYFDDKFEYRHVILPPDLAKHVPKAHLMTETEWRNLGVQQSPGWVHYMVHAPEPHVILFRRKRIPAEDAPQVAAANAAQAIANLCG
;
A
#
# COMPACT_ATOMS: atom_id res chain seq x y z
N MET A 1 20.53 -9.02 -2.33
CA MET A 1 19.92 -8.12 -3.34
C MET A 1 19.00 -7.18 -2.58
N PRO A 2 19.19 -5.85 -2.63
CA PRO A 2 18.44 -4.98 -1.76
C PRO A 2 16.98 -4.91 -2.23
N ALA A 3 16.05 -5.32 -1.36
CA ALA A 3 14.62 -5.03 -1.50
C ALA A 3 14.33 -3.51 -1.46
N ASP A 4 15.36 -2.69 -1.23
CA ASP A 4 15.32 -1.23 -1.07
C ASP A 4 14.94 -0.44 -2.34
N GLN A 5 14.71 -1.12 -3.47
CA GLN A 5 14.29 -0.46 -4.71
C GLN A 5 12.79 -0.61 -5.01
N ILE A 6 12.01 -1.24 -4.14
CA ILE A 6 10.55 -1.30 -4.30
C ILE A 6 9.98 0.11 -4.10
N GLN A 7 9.31 0.64 -5.13
CA GLN A 7 8.71 1.98 -5.06
C GLN A 7 7.22 1.87 -4.75
N TYR A 8 6.74 2.74 -3.86
CA TYR A 8 5.36 2.79 -3.44
C TYR A 8 4.74 4.11 -3.90
N SER A 9 3.60 4.05 -4.58
CA SER A 9 2.89 5.26 -4.97
C SER A 9 2.23 5.96 -3.79
N GLU A 10 1.85 7.22 -4.00
CA GLU A 10 0.86 7.86 -3.14
C GLU A 10 -0.47 7.10 -3.18
N LYS A 11 -1.25 7.23 -2.10
CA LYS A 11 -2.58 6.62 -2.04
C LYS A 11 -3.58 7.50 -2.75
N TYR A 12 -4.49 6.89 -3.49
CA TYR A 12 -5.64 7.54 -4.09
C TYR A 12 -6.92 6.81 -3.66
N PHE A 13 -8.05 7.51 -3.70
CA PHE A 13 -9.27 7.07 -3.03
C PHE A 13 -10.47 7.24 -3.95
N ASP A 14 -11.43 6.32 -3.84
CA ASP A 14 -12.81 6.55 -4.26
C ASP A 14 -13.74 6.49 -3.03
N ASP A 15 -15.05 6.38 -3.27
CA ASP A 15 -16.06 6.34 -2.21
C ASP A 15 -15.99 5.06 -1.34
N LYS A 16 -15.39 3.97 -1.85
CA LYS A 16 -15.44 2.63 -1.25
C LYS A 16 -14.07 2.07 -0.84
N PHE A 17 -13.01 2.48 -1.53
CA PHE A 17 -11.68 1.88 -1.45
C PHE A 17 -10.57 2.92 -1.43
N GLU A 18 -9.48 2.53 -0.77
CA GLU A 18 -8.16 3.13 -0.89
C GLU A 18 -7.35 2.30 -1.88
N TYR A 19 -6.58 2.96 -2.74
CA TYR A 19 -5.74 2.34 -3.76
C TYR A 19 -4.30 2.83 -3.67
N ARG A 20 -3.39 1.97 -4.13
CA ARG A 20 -1.96 2.27 -4.30
C ARG A 20 -1.40 1.28 -5.30
N HIS A 21 -0.39 1.69 -6.07
CA HIS A 21 0.42 0.76 -6.84
C HIS A 21 1.82 0.64 -6.24
N VAL A 22 2.42 -0.54 -6.43
CA VAL A 22 3.79 -0.83 -6.03
C VAL A 22 4.55 -1.24 -7.28
N ILE A 23 5.70 -0.60 -7.49
CA ILE A 23 6.60 -0.89 -8.61
C ILE A 23 7.72 -1.77 -8.08
N LEU A 24 7.78 -3.00 -8.57
CA LEU A 24 8.83 -3.95 -8.25
C LEU A 24 10.06 -3.71 -9.14
N PRO A 25 11.28 -3.87 -8.60
CA PRO A 25 12.48 -3.90 -9.43
C PRO A 25 12.42 -5.10 -10.40
N PRO A 26 13.11 -5.02 -11.56
CA PRO A 26 13.03 -6.04 -12.61
C PRO A 26 13.34 -7.46 -12.15
N ASP A 27 14.19 -7.63 -11.14
CA ASP A 27 14.54 -8.95 -10.61
C ASP A 27 13.41 -9.58 -9.80
N LEU A 28 12.63 -8.77 -9.07
CA LEU A 28 11.46 -9.25 -8.34
C LEU A 28 10.24 -9.42 -9.25
N ALA A 29 10.10 -8.58 -10.26
CA ALA A 29 9.00 -8.65 -11.23
C ALA A 29 8.91 -10.01 -11.96
N LYS A 30 10.04 -10.70 -12.13
CA LYS A 30 10.10 -12.05 -12.73
C LYS A 30 9.37 -13.12 -11.91
N HIS A 31 9.23 -12.89 -10.60
CA HIS A 31 8.58 -13.81 -9.67
C HIS A 31 7.07 -13.54 -9.52
N VAL A 32 6.53 -12.52 -10.18
CA VAL A 32 5.10 -12.21 -10.14
C VAL A 32 4.32 -13.24 -10.95
N PRO A 33 3.33 -13.92 -10.36
CA PRO A 33 2.51 -14.90 -11.06
C PRO A 33 1.64 -14.22 -12.12
N LYS A 34 1.61 -14.80 -13.33
CA LYS A 34 0.76 -14.33 -14.44
C LYS A 34 -0.61 -14.99 -14.47
N ALA A 35 -0.76 -16.13 -13.79
CA ALA A 35 -1.95 -16.96 -13.83
C ALA A 35 -3.01 -16.59 -12.78
N HIS A 36 -2.61 -15.89 -11.71
CA HIS A 36 -3.51 -15.53 -10.62
C HIS A 36 -3.06 -14.25 -9.90
N LEU A 37 -3.96 -13.69 -9.10
CA LEU A 37 -3.67 -12.60 -8.18
C LEU A 37 -2.90 -13.11 -6.96
N MET A 38 -2.03 -12.27 -6.41
CA MET A 38 -1.20 -12.63 -5.25
C MET A 38 -1.99 -12.48 -3.95
N THR A 39 -1.89 -13.48 -3.09
CA THR A 39 -2.32 -13.44 -1.69
C THR A 39 -1.39 -12.56 -0.84
N GLU A 40 -1.84 -12.21 0.37
CA GLU A 40 -1.03 -11.44 1.31
C GLU A 40 0.34 -12.06 1.58
N THR A 41 0.38 -13.37 1.77
CA THR A 41 1.63 -14.09 1.99
C THR A 41 2.56 -14.02 0.77
N GLU A 42 2.04 -14.16 -0.44
CA GLU A 42 2.85 -14.17 -1.66
C GLU A 42 3.53 -12.83 -1.92
N TRP A 43 2.79 -11.71 -1.87
CA TRP A 43 3.43 -10.41 -2.10
C TRP A 43 4.34 -9.98 -0.96
N ARG A 44 4.07 -10.40 0.29
CA ARG A 44 5.00 -10.20 1.42
C ARG A 44 6.30 -10.96 1.23
N ASN A 45 6.24 -12.19 0.70
CA ASN A 45 7.42 -13.00 0.40
C ASN A 45 8.28 -12.40 -0.72
N LEU A 46 7.70 -11.62 -1.64
CA LEU A 46 8.43 -10.82 -2.62
C LEU A 46 9.15 -9.60 -2.00
N GLY A 47 8.91 -9.31 -0.73
CA GLY A 47 9.50 -8.16 -0.03
C GLY A 47 8.63 -6.91 -0.04
N VAL A 48 7.40 -6.97 -0.57
CA VAL A 48 6.46 -5.84 -0.48
C VAL A 48 5.99 -5.69 0.97
N GLN A 49 6.16 -4.49 1.52
CA GLN A 49 5.80 -4.19 2.91
C GLN A 49 4.72 -3.12 2.95
N GLN A 50 3.54 -3.49 3.43
CA GLN A 50 2.41 -2.59 3.61
C GLN A 50 1.65 -2.94 4.90
N SER A 51 0.83 -2.00 5.37
CA SER A 51 -0.11 -2.23 6.47
C SER A 51 -1.08 -3.39 6.17
N PRO A 52 -1.77 -3.95 7.17
CA PRO A 52 -2.76 -5.00 6.92
C PRO A 52 -3.95 -4.54 6.03
N GLY A 53 -4.56 -5.51 5.33
CA GLY A 53 -5.81 -5.35 4.59
C GLY A 53 -5.68 -4.94 3.11
N TRP A 54 -4.47 -4.78 2.58
CA TRP A 54 -4.26 -4.55 1.15
C TRP A 54 -4.45 -5.83 0.34
N VAL A 55 -5.19 -5.72 -0.75
CA VAL A 55 -5.50 -6.83 -1.66
C VAL A 55 -5.00 -6.49 -3.06
N HIS A 56 -4.20 -7.37 -3.65
CA HIS A 56 -3.86 -7.30 -5.08
C HIS A 56 -5.11 -7.66 -5.89
N TYR A 57 -5.71 -6.67 -6.55
CA TYR A 57 -7.07 -6.83 -7.11
C TYR A 57 -7.13 -6.98 -8.63
N MET A 58 -6.03 -6.64 -9.33
CA MET A 58 -5.97 -6.69 -10.78
C MET A 58 -4.52 -6.86 -11.24
N VAL A 59 -4.31 -7.76 -12.20
CA VAL A 59 -3.02 -7.90 -12.90
C VAL A 59 -2.95 -6.86 -14.01
N HIS A 60 -1.88 -6.07 -14.01
CA HIS A 60 -1.61 -5.14 -15.09
C HIS A 60 -0.75 -5.82 -16.17
N ALA A 61 -1.39 -6.29 -17.24
CA ALA A 61 -0.74 -7.12 -18.27
C ALA A 61 0.40 -6.42 -19.04
N PRO A 62 0.30 -5.12 -19.42
CA PRO A 62 1.40 -4.43 -20.11
C PRO A 62 2.65 -4.25 -19.24
N GLU A 63 2.47 -3.93 -17.95
CA GLU A 63 3.56 -3.68 -17.01
C GLU A 63 3.44 -4.59 -15.77
N PRO A 64 3.89 -5.85 -15.84
CA PRO A 64 3.72 -6.83 -14.76
C PRO A 64 4.53 -6.50 -13.49
N HIS A 65 5.46 -5.55 -13.58
CA HIS A 65 6.19 -5.03 -12.44
C HIS A 65 5.38 -4.01 -11.63
N VAL A 66 4.23 -3.54 -12.15
CA VAL A 66 3.29 -2.65 -11.46
C VAL A 66 2.20 -3.50 -10.81
N ILE A 67 2.21 -3.56 -9.48
CA ILE A 67 1.25 -4.33 -8.69
C ILE A 67 0.19 -3.41 -8.12
N LEU A 68 -1.08 -3.68 -8.44
CA LEU A 68 -2.21 -2.84 -8.07
C LEU A 68 -2.88 -3.34 -6.80
N PHE A 69 -2.87 -2.52 -5.74
CA PHE A 69 -3.49 -2.85 -4.47
C PHE A 69 -4.74 -1.99 -4.22
N ARG A 70 -5.73 -2.59 -3.55
CA ARG A 70 -6.87 -1.88 -2.96
C ARG A 70 -7.16 -2.37 -1.55
N ARG A 71 -7.72 -1.53 -0.71
CA ARG A 71 -8.24 -1.87 0.62
C ARG A 71 -9.58 -1.16 0.84
N LYS A 72 -10.50 -1.79 1.58
CA LYS A 72 -11.75 -1.11 1.96
C LYS A 72 -11.44 0.12 2.79
N ARG A 73 -12.05 1.25 2.44
CA ARG A 73 -11.96 2.46 3.24
C ARG A 73 -12.81 2.29 4.50
N ILE A 74 -12.26 2.65 5.64
CA ILE A 74 -13.04 2.80 6.87
C ILE A 74 -13.76 4.16 6.74
N PRO A 75 -15.11 4.22 6.76
CA PRO A 75 -15.83 5.47 6.79
C PRO A 75 -15.30 6.34 7.94
N ALA A 76 -15.18 7.65 7.72
CA ALA A 76 -14.60 8.57 8.71
C ALA A 76 -15.35 8.60 10.05
N GLU A 77 -16.55 8.01 10.11
CA GLU A 77 -17.34 7.86 11.34
C GLU A 77 -16.78 6.78 12.29
N ASP A 78 -16.03 5.79 11.77
CA ASP A 78 -15.47 4.66 12.53
C ASP A 78 -13.93 4.63 12.56
N ALA A 79 -13.27 5.63 11.97
CA ALA A 79 -11.82 5.72 12.00
C ALA A 79 -11.36 6.28 13.36
N PRO A 80 -10.53 5.58 14.15
CA PRO A 80 -9.84 6.23 15.24
C PRO A 80 -8.96 7.34 14.64
N GLN A 81 -9.25 8.57 15.05
CA GLN A 81 -8.52 9.80 14.76
C GLN A 81 -7.09 9.75 15.35
N VAL A 82 -6.23 8.82 14.95
CA VAL A 82 -4.94 8.58 15.63
C VAL A 82 -3.69 9.00 14.86
N ALA A 83 -3.76 9.43 13.60
CA ALA A 83 -2.55 9.76 12.83
C ALA A 83 -2.29 11.25 12.59
N ALA A 84 -3.32 12.08 12.38
CA ALA A 84 -3.12 13.48 11.98
C ALA A 84 -3.20 14.51 13.13
N ALA A 85 -3.76 14.15 14.29
CA ALA A 85 -3.93 15.09 15.41
C ALA A 85 -2.65 15.30 16.27
N ASN A 86 -1.72 14.34 16.23
CA ASN A 86 -0.55 14.35 17.13
C ASN A 86 0.55 15.35 16.75
N ALA A 87 0.48 16.02 15.59
CA ALA A 87 1.44 17.06 15.20
C ALA A 87 1.02 18.47 15.68
N ALA A 88 -0.28 18.73 15.86
CA ALA A 88 -0.78 20.06 16.20
C ALA A 88 -0.79 20.35 17.72
N GLN A 89 -0.83 19.31 18.57
CA GLN A 89 -0.89 19.48 20.04
C GLN A 89 0.48 19.65 20.71
N ALA A 90 1.59 19.40 20.00
CA ALA A 90 2.93 19.57 20.57
C ALA A 90 3.41 21.04 20.63
N ILE A 91 2.76 21.96 19.91
CA ILE A 91 3.17 23.38 19.87
C ILE A 91 2.41 24.22 20.91
N ALA A 92 1.26 23.75 21.39
CA ALA A 92 0.43 24.48 22.36
C ALA A 92 0.92 24.39 23.81
N ASN A 93 1.73 23.37 24.16
CA ASN A 93 2.20 23.16 25.53
C ASN A 93 3.56 23.81 25.86
N LEU A 94 4.09 24.66 24.97
CA LEU A 94 5.33 25.42 25.23
C LEU A 94 5.12 26.93 25.45
N CYS A 95 3.87 27.39 25.49
CA CYS A 95 3.52 28.79 25.78
C CYS A 95 2.55 28.93 26.96
N GLY A 96 2.65 28.03 27.94
CA GLY A 96 2.01 28.15 29.26
C GLY A 96 3.06 28.41 30.32
#